data_AF-A0A067N3S6-F1
#
_entry.id   AF-A0A067N3S6-F1
#
_cell.length_a   1.000
_cell.length_b   1.000
_cell.length_c   1.000
_cell.angle_alpha   90.00
_cell.angle_beta   90.00
_cell.angle_gamma   90.00
#
_symmetry.space_group_name_H-M   'P 1'
#
loop_
_entity.id
_entity.type
_entity.pdbx_description
1 polymer ?
#
loop_
_entity_poly.entity_id
_entity_poly.type
_entity_poly.pdbx_seq_one_letter_code
_entity_poly.pdbx_strand_id
1 'polypeptide(L)'
;MTKVTAGLHPVPRADIKARLPRDTSPSPHPSPCPPPPPMEMEHTTLSLSLAALGLPARKLLVLDLNKCLVYRPKGGKKTTCYARPYLSPFLLYLFHPLIKSRLDVMVWSSAKHDKVQRIVDRIFGSLTPSLVACWGAEQMKRTPKPFEGKCHKPKDLALVWAEFAHSSYDLTNTILLDDSPEKAIYQALNHLPIPKYDATRRQLDQVALFNPNSNVTVDESLLAIVGILDSLLDAPSVPRWIAAGGLWEASGVPLCPEEHMAMDPNLPPPQWFEDRPTFEAWAARGKRVLTALGIDWSESGVMPSKVTTKRERIPMPDRSVARSFTV
;
A
#
# COMPACT_ATOMS: atom_id res chain seq x y z
N MET A 1 7.24 -16.59 -66.73
CA MET A 1 7.73 -16.57 -68.13
C MET A 1 8.74 -15.44 -68.28
N THR A 2 9.98 -15.86 -68.46
CA THR A 2 11.22 -15.25 -68.99
C THR A 2 10.98 -14.39 -70.26
N LYS A 3 11.76 -13.40 -70.75
CA LYS A 3 13.20 -13.04 -70.84
C LYS A 3 13.29 -11.51 -71.11
N VAL A 4 14.21 -10.70 -70.56
CA VAL A 4 15.67 -10.49 -70.81
C VAL A 4 16.03 -9.88 -72.18
N THR A 5 16.67 -8.69 -72.16
CA THR A 5 17.97 -8.29 -72.77
C THR A 5 18.05 -6.74 -72.84
N ALA A 6 19.17 -6.01 -72.89
CA ALA A 6 20.57 -6.11 -72.46
C ALA A 6 21.21 -4.79 -72.96
N GLY A 7 22.19 -4.22 -72.25
CA GLY A 7 22.98 -3.08 -72.73
C GLY A 7 24.20 -2.81 -71.86
N LEU A 8 25.39 -3.03 -72.43
CA LEU A 8 26.72 -3.02 -71.79
C LEU A 8 27.36 -1.61 -71.65
N HIS A 9 28.33 -1.53 -70.72
CA HIS A 9 29.27 -0.44 -70.40
C HIS A 9 30.29 -0.07 -71.51
N PRO A 10 31.07 1.03 -71.37
CA PRO A 10 32.42 0.92 -70.77
C PRO A 10 32.89 2.10 -69.88
N VAL A 11 34.01 1.83 -69.18
CA VAL A 11 34.78 2.61 -68.19
C VAL A 11 35.72 3.65 -68.86
N PRO A 12 36.18 4.70 -68.13
CA PRO A 12 37.65 4.84 -67.99
C PRO A 12 38.15 5.15 -66.56
N ARG A 13 39.35 4.60 -66.29
CA ARG A 13 40.28 4.83 -65.17
C ARG A 13 40.87 6.25 -65.24
N ALA A 14 40.89 6.97 -64.11
CA ALA A 14 42.03 7.27 -63.24
C ALA A 14 43.01 8.34 -63.75
N ASP A 15 43.16 9.43 -62.97
CA ASP A 15 44.49 10.01 -62.74
C ASP A 15 44.57 10.71 -61.38
N ILE A 16 45.65 10.39 -60.68
CA ILE A 16 46.02 10.75 -59.32
C ILE A 16 46.82 12.06 -59.38
N LYS A 17 46.46 13.06 -58.56
CA LYS A 17 47.43 14.07 -58.10
C LYS A 17 47.35 14.23 -56.59
N ALA A 18 48.45 13.83 -55.96
CA ALA A 18 48.75 13.93 -54.55
C ALA A 18 48.71 15.39 -54.05
N ARG A 19 48.22 15.59 -52.82
CA ARG A 19 48.49 16.79 -52.03
C ARG A 19 48.67 16.38 -50.56
N LEU A 20 49.80 16.81 -49.99
CA LEU A 20 50.28 16.54 -48.64
C LEU A 20 49.27 16.98 -47.55
N PRO A 21 49.23 16.30 -46.39
CA PRO A 21 48.35 16.66 -45.29
C PRO A 21 48.81 17.95 -44.62
N ARG A 22 47.84 18.83 -44.37
CA ARG A 22 48.03 20.11 -43.67
C ARG A 22 47.81 19.87 -42.18
N ASP A 23 48.82 20.26 -41.41
CA ASP A 23 48.86 20.31 -39.96
C ASP A 23 47.79 21.28 -39.43
N THR A 24 46.92 20.80 -38.54
CA THR A 24 46.01 21.64 -37.76
C THR A 24 45.93 21.11 -36.34
N SER A 25 46.58 21.83 -35.44
CA SER A 25 46.45 21.72 -33.99
C SER A 25 44.98 21.89 -33.52
N PRO A 26 44.51 21.14 -32.50
CA PRO A 26 43.15 21.26 -31.99
C PRO A 26 42.99 22.36 -30.91
N SER A 27 41.82 23.01 -30.95
CA SER A 27 41.30 24.03 -30.04
C SER A 27 41.26 23.64 -28.54
N PRO A 28 41.23 24.61 -27.61
CA PRO A 28 41.20 24.33 -26.17
C PRO A 28 39.83 23.80 -25.71
N HIS A 29 39.85 22.69 -24.99
CA HIS A 29 38.67 22.09 -24.34
C HIS A 29 38.17 22.95 -23.17
N PRO A 30 36.85 23.04 -22.92
CA PRO A 30 36.34 23.59 -21.67
C PRO A 30 36.55 22.59 -20.53
N SER A 31 37.11 23.07 -19.41
CA SER A 31 37.35 22.29 -18.19
C SER A 31 36.06 21.71 -17.60
N PRO A 32 36.08 20.49 -17.04
CA PRO A 32 34.92 19.93 -16.36
C PRO A 32 34.64 20.65 -15.03
N CYS A 33 33.36 20.96 -14.81
CA CYS A 33 32.83 21.47 -13.54
C CYS A 33 33.07 20.44 -12.41
N PRO A 34 33.44 20.84 -11.18
CA PRO A 34 33.55 19.88 -10.07
C PRO A 34 32.17 19.28 -9.74
N PRO A 35 32.11 17.99 -9.39
CA PRO A 35 30.86 17.36 -8.98
C PRO A 35 30.32 18.01 -7.69
N PRO A 36 28.99 18.05 -7.50
CA PRO A 36 28.42 18.47 -6.22
C PRO A 36 28.91 17.55 -5.09
N PRO A 37 29.06 18.04 -3.85
CA PRO A 37 29.50 17.22 -2.73
C PRO A 37 28.54 16.02 -2.53
N PRO A 38 29.05 14.84 -2.16
CA PRO A 38 28.22 13.65 -2.02
C PRO A 38 27.30 13.81 -0.80
N MET A 39 26.00 14.03 -1.05
CA MET A 39 24.95 13.94 -0.05
C MET A 39 24.23 12.57 -0.11
N GLU A 40 24.88 11.54 -0.67
CA GLU A 40 24.27 10.21 -0.93
C GLU A 40 24.85 9.06 -0.08
N MET A 41 25.57 9.33 1.02
CA MET A 41 26.16 8.27 1.85
C MET A 41 25.46 7.99 3.18
N GLU A 42 24.54 8.85 3.63
CA GLU A 42 24.01 8.68 4.99
C GLU A 42 22.91 7.60 5.07
N HIS A 43 22.05 7.50 4.05
CA HIS A 43 20.88 6.61 4.10
C HIS A 43 21.22 5.12 3.89
N THR A 44 22.12 4.79 2.97
CA THR A 44 22.60 3.42 2.71
C THR A 44 23.35 2.87 3.92
N THR A 45 24.13 3.73 4.58
CA THR A 45 24.86 3.40 5.82
C THR A 45 23.89 3.20 7.00
N LEU A 46 22.80 3.97 7.08
CA LEU A 46 21.77 3.81 8.12
C LEU A 46 20.96 2.51 7.98
N SER A 47 20.62 2.09 6.75
CA SER A 47 19.90 0.83 6.53
C SER A 47 20.76 -0.39 6.89
N LEU A 48 22.05 -0.37 6.55
CA LEU A 48 23.01 -1.40 6.96
C LEU A 48 23.24 -1.37 8.48
N SER A 49 23.27 -0.17 9.08
CA SER A 49 23.42 0.04 10.53
C SER A 49 22.22 -0.52 11.32
N LEU A 50 20.98 -0.31 10.88
CA LEU A 50 19.80 -0.85 11.58
C LEU A 50 19.78 -2.39 11.59
N ALA A 51 20.10 -3.00 10.44
CA ALA A 51 20.20 -4.45 10.31
C ALA A 51 21.37 -5.01 11.16
N ALA A 52 22.52 -4.33 11.17
CA ALA A 52 23.68 -4.69 11.98
C ALA A 52 23.45 -4.49 13.49
N LEU A 53 22.55 -3.57 13.89
CA LEU A 53 22.14 -3.34 15.28
C LEU A 53 21.02 -4.28 15.74
N GLY A 54 20.55 -5.21 14.90
CA GLY A 54 19.46 -6.13 15.22
C GLY A 54 18.10 -5.44 15.43
N LEU A 55 17.97 -4.18 14.99
CA LEU A 55 16.70 -3.46 15.07
C LEU A 55 15.80 -3.92 13.92
N PRO A 56 14.53 -4.28 14.19
CA PRO A 56 13.62 -4.74 13.15
C PRO A 56 13.45 -3.65 12.10
N ALA A 57 13.66 -4.01 10.82
CA ALA A 57 13.43 -3.11 9.70
C ALA A 57 11.97 -2.61 9.74
N ARG A 58 11.80 -1.29 9.62
CA ARG A 58 10.49 -0.66 9.57
C ARG A 58 9.68 -1.27 8.42
N LYS A 59 8.39 -1.49 8.66
CA LYS A 59 7.48 -1.98 7.64
C LYS A 59 6.79 -0.82 6.94
N LEU A 60 6.32 -1.06 5.71
CA LEU A 60 5.53 -0.11 4.93
C LEU A 60 4.12 -0.66 4.74
N LEU A 61 3.10 0.11 5.14
CA LEU A 61 1.70 -0.16 4.85
C LEU A 61 1.22 0.70 3.68
N VAL A 62 0.81 0.03 2.60
CA VAL A 62 0.20 0.64 1.41
C VAL A 62 -1.32 0.52 1.53
N LEU A 63 -1.99 1.65 1.72
CA LEU A 63 -3.44 1.71 1.90
C LEU A 63 -4.17 1.95 0.58
N ASP A 64 -5.13 1.10 0.23
CA ASP A 64 -6.20 1.49 -0.69
C ASP A 64 -7.18 2.48 -0.02
N LEU A 65 -8.03 3.12 -0.82
CA LEU A 65 -9.02 4.09 -0.31
C LEU A 65 -10.45 3.59 -0.46
N ASN A 66 -10.97 3.64 -1.68
CA ASN A 66 -12.39 3.45 -1.92
C ASN A 66 -12.76 1.97 -1.86
N LYS A 67 -13.74 1.63 -1.03
CA LYS A 67 -14.12 0.29 -0.58
C LYS A 67 -13.17 -0.37 0.42
N CYS A 68 -12.07 0.29 0.78
CA CYS A 68 -11.16 -0.15 1.81
C CYS A 68 -11.37 0.69 3.10
N LEU A 69 -11.06 1.98 3.05
CA LEU A 69 -11.19 2.94 4.18
C LEU A 69 -12.46 3.79 4.09
N VAL A 70 -12.98 4.00 2.88
CA VAL A 70 -14.15 4.85 2.64
C VAL A 70 -15.07 4.25 1.58
N TYR A 71 -16.36 4.55 1.65
CA TYR A 71 -17.30 4.29 0.56
C TYR A 71 -17.63 5.57 -0.20
N ARG A 72 -17.46 5.54 -1.52
CA ARG A 72 -17.93 6.60 -2.44
C ARG A 72 -18.95 6.03 -3.43
N PRO A 73 -20.21 6.51 -3.39
CA PRO A 73 -21.24 6.04 -4.32
C PRO A 73 -20.93 6.47 -5.76
N LYS A 74 -21.21 5.58 -6.72
CA LYS A 74 -21.21 5.91 -8.15
C LYS A 74 -22.43 6.80 -8.44
N GLY A 75 -22.26 7.86 -9.24
CA GLY A 75 -23.37 8.76 -9.63
C GLY A 75 -23.87 9.71 -8.53
N GLY A 76 -23.33 9.66 -7.31
CA GLY A 76 -23.62 10.63 -6.26
C GLY A 76 -22.97 11.99 -6.51
N LYS A 77 -23.30 13.00 -5.68
CA LYS A 77 -22.58 14.28 -5.67
C LYS A 77 -21.07 14.00 -5.60
N LYS A 78 -20.26 14.72 -6.41
CA LYS A 78 -18.81 14.48 -6.55
C LYS A 78 -18.05 14.45 -5.21
N THR A 79 -18.60 15.10 -4.19
CA THR A 79 -18.04 15.23 -2.84
C THR A 79 -18.50 14.16 -1.86
N THR A 80 -19.46 13.28 -2.19
CA THR A 80 -19.95 12.28 -1.25
C THR A 80 -18.89 11.22 -0.99
N CYS A 81 -18.56 11.04 0.29
CA CYS A 81 -17.59 10.07 0.80
C CYS A 81 -18.01 9.73 2.24
N TYR A 82 -18.09 8.45 2.56
CA TYR A 82 -18.46 7.97 3.89
C TYR A 82 -17.27 7.21 4.47
N ALA A 83 -16.88 7.55 5.69
CA ALA A 83 -15.86 6.81 6.41
C ALA A 83 -16.37 5.39 6.70
N ARG A 84 -15.49 4.40 6.58
CA ARG A 84 -15.73 3.08 7.17
C ARG A 84 -15.76 3.21 8.70
N PRO A 85 -16.61 2.46 9.42
CA PRO A 85 -16.56 2.44 10.88
C PRO A 85 -15.15 2.15 11.39
N TYR A 86 -14.81 2.80 12.49
CA TYR A 86 -13.52 2.79 13.18
C TYR A 86 -12.34 3.40 12.40
N LEU A 87 -12.61 4.19 11.35
CA LEU A 87 -11.55 4.87 10.61
C LEU A 87 -10.72 5.83 11.47
N SER A 88 -11.36 6.62 12.34
CA SER A 88 -10.66 7.56 13.22
C SER A 88 -9.69 6.85 14.18
N PRO A 89 -10.11 5.87 15.00
CA PRO A 89 -9.19 5.13 15.86
C PRO A 89 -8.14 4.32 15.08
N PHE A 90 -8.48 3.81 13.89
CA PHE A 90 -7.51 3.15 13.02
C PHE A 90 -6.39 4.11 12.57
N LEU A 91 -6.73 5.33 12.15
CA LEU A 91 -5.73 6.34 11.78
C LEU A 91 -4.91 6.78 12.99
N LEU A 92 -5.54 6.97 14.16
CA LEU A 92 -4.83 7.26 15.41
C LEU A 92 -3.82 6.15 15.75
N TYR A 93 -4.18 4.89 15.56
CA TYR A 93 -3.26 3.75 15.73
C TYR A 93 -2.07 3.84 14.78
N LEU A 94 -2.32 3.98 13.48
CA LEU A 94 -1.26 4.01 12.46
C LEU A 94 -0.22 5.11 12.71
N PHE A 95 -0.66 6.26 13.24
CA PHE A 95 0.21 7.41 13.50
C PHE A 95 0.56 7.60 14.98
N HIS A 96 0.19 6.66 15.85
CA HIS A 96 0.59 6.65 17.25
C HIS A 96 2.12 6.58 17.34
N PRO A 97 2.81 7.32 18.24
CA PRO A 97 4.27 7.36 18.28
C PRO A 97 4.97 6.00 18.32
N LEU A 98 4.41 5.04 19.08
CA LEU A 98 4.95 3.68 19.17
C LEU A 98 4.83 2.92 17.83
N ILE A 99 3.70 3.04 17.14
CA ILE A 99 3.46 2.37 15.85
C ILE A 99 4.26 3.04 14.74
N LYS A 100 4.25 4.39 14.71
CA LYS A 100 5.03 5.19 13.76
C LYS A 100 6.54 4.98 13.91
N SER A 101 7.04 4.40 15.00
CA SER A 101 8.45 4.00 15.12
C SER A 101 8.79 2.71 14.34
N ARG A 102 7.77 1.94 13.93
CA ARG A 102 7.88 0.62 13.30
C ARG A 102 7.20 0.51 11.93
N LEU A 103 6.21 1.36 11.66
CA LEU A 103 5.35 1.30 10.48
C LEU A 103 5.28 2.66 9.80
N ASP A 104 5.68 2.70 8.54
CA ASP A 104 5.42 3.80 7.63
C ASP A 104 4.14 3.56 6.83
N VAL A 105 3.48 4.64 6.41
CA VAL A 105 2.18 4.55 5.76
C VAL A 105 2.19 5.35 4.47
N MET A 106 1.77 4.72 3.38
CA MET A 106 1.47 5.39 2.12
C MET A 106 0.06 5.09 1.65
N VAL A 107 -0.48 5.93 0.78
CA VAL A 107 -1.75 5.69 0.09
C VAL A 107 -1.45 5.33 -1.36
N TRP A 108 -2.13 4.31 -1.89
CA TRP A 108 -2.14 4.01 -3.32
C TRP A 108 -3.55 3.66 -3.76
N SER A 109 -4.19 4.52 -4.54
CA SER A 109 -5.57 4.30 -4.99
C SER A 109 -5.67 4.22 -6.52
N SER A 110 -6.63 3.43 -7.00
CA SER A 110 -6.94 3.28 -8.43
C SER A 110 -7.67 4.49 -9.07
N ALA A 111 -7.88 5.56 -8.30
CA ALA A 111 -8.42 6.83 -8.76
C ALA A 111 -7.32 7.79 -9.23
N LYS A 112 -7.66 8.79 -10.04
CA LYS A 112 -6.72 9.86 -10.44
C LYS A 112 -6.19 10.59 -9.21
N HIS A 113 -4.92 10.97 -9.22
CA HIS A 113 -4.22 11.58 -8.09
C HIS A 113 -4.98 12.77 -7.47
N ASP A 114 -5.57 13.66 -8.29
CA ASP A 114 -6.36 14.80 -7.82
C ASP A 114 -7.58 14.40 -6.96
N LYS A 115 -8.18 13.24 -7.23
CA LYS A 115 -9.28 12.68 -6.44
C LYS A 115 -8.77 11.99 -5.18
N VAL A 116 -7.63 11.31 -5.28
CA VAL A 116 -6.97 10.66 -4.15
C VAL A 116 -6.61 11.72 -3.10
N GLN A 117 -5.92 12.78 -3.50
CA GLN A 117 -5.50 13.85 -2.60
C GLN A 117 -6.69 14.47 -1.86
N ARG A 118 -7.80 14.75 -2.56
CA ARG A 118 -9.03 15.28 -1.93
C ARG A 118 -9.65 14.33 -0.90
N ILE A 119 -9.52 13.02 -1.06
CA ILE A 119 -10.00 12.03 -0.07
C ILE A 119 -9.03 12.01 1.09
N VAL A 120 -7.72 11.95 0.80
CA VAL A 120 -6.66 11.92 1.81
C VAL A 120 -6.73 13.13 2.72
N ASP A 121 -6.76 14.35 2.17
CA ASP A 121 -6.87 15.60 2.92
C ASP A 121 -8.10 15.62 3.83
N ARG A 122 -9.14 14.87 3.46
CA ARG A 122 -10.40 14.84 4.18
C ARG A 122 -10.43 13.82 5.31
N ILE A 123 -9.88 12.62 5.10
CA ILE A 123 -9.90 11.55 6.11
C ILE A 123 -8.66 11.57 7.01
N PHE A 124 -7.49 11.92 6.47
CA PHE A 124 -6.26 12.05 7.24
C PHE A 124 -6.15 13.45 7.88
N GLY A 125 -6.67 14.50 7.23
CA GLY A 125 -6.70 15.84 7.81
C GLY A 125 -5.30 16.36 8.18
N SER A 126 -5.05 16.56 9.47
CA SER A 126 -3.72 16.95 9.98
C SER A 126 -2.68 15.84 9.91
N LEU A 127 -3.08 14.59 9.67
CA LEU A 127 -2.20 13.44 9.53
C LEU A 127 -1.63 13.29 8.12
N THR A 128 -2.17 13.99 7.11
CA THR A 128 -1.71 13.89 5.72
C THR A 128 -0.20 14.05 5.56
N PRO A 129 0.49 15.02 6.22
CA PRO A 129 1.95 15.16 6.10
C PRO A 129 2.75 14.00 6.72
N SER A 130 2.12 13.09 7.47
CA SER A 130 2.78 11.90 8.01
C SER A 130 2.78 10.72 7.04
N LEU A 131 2.10 10.82 5.89
CA LEU A 131 2.18 9.81 4.84
C LEU A 131 3.51 9.95 4.08
N VAL A 132 4.18 8.82 3.81
CA VAL A 132 5.44 8.83 3.03
C VAL A 132 5.19 9.05 1.54
N ALA A 133 4.00 8.69 1.04
CA ALA A 133 3.55 9.02 -0.32
C ALA A 133 2.02 8.92 -0.47
N CYS A 134 1.52 9.58 -1.51
CA CYS A 134 0.12 9.54 -1.93
C CYS A 134 0.04 9.30 -3.46
N TRP A 135 -0.28 8.06 -3.85
CA TRP A 135 -0.29 7.61 -5.24
C TRP A 135 -1.70 7.41 -5.79
N GLY A 136 -1.83 7.70 -7.09
CA GLY A 136 -3.04 7.50 -7.86
C GLY A 136 -2.90 6.39 -8.91
N ALA A 137 -3.85 6.38 -9.83
CA ALA A 137 -3.88 5.46 -10.97
C ALA A 137 -2.71 5.70 -11.94
N GLU A 138 -2.08 6.86 -11.87
CA GLU A 138 -0.96 7.25 -12.71
C GLU A 138 0.24 6.31 -12.53
N GLN A 139 0.56 5.95 -11.29
CA GLN A 139 1.66 5.01 -11.00
C GLN A 139 1.37 3.60 -11.53
N MET A 140 0.11 3.16 -11.53
CA MET A 140 -0.28 1.84 -12.06
C MET A 140 -0.07 1.72 -13.58
N LYS A 141 0.08 2.83 -14.30
CA LYS A 141 0.40 2.81 -15.74
C LYS A 141 1.86 2.44 -16.01
N ARG A 142 2.73 2.52 -14.99
CA ARG A 142 4.13 2.07 -15.04
C ARG A 142 4.24 0.56 -14.89
N THR A 143 3.19 -0.08 -14.36
CA THR A 143 3.13 -1.52 -14.24
C THR A 143 3.13 -2.15 -15.63
N PRO A 144 4.01 -3.12 -15.91
CA PRO A 144 3.93 -3.90 -17.14
C PRO A 144 2.51 -4.46 -17.33
N LYS A 145 2.06 -4.58 -18.58
CA LYS A 145 0.73 -5.13 -18.84
C LYS A 145 0.65 -6.51 -18.19
N PRO A 146 -0.36 -6.78 -17.34
CA PRO A 146 -0.51 -8.08 -16.74
C PRO A 146 -0.60 -9.14 -17.84
N PHE A 147 0.07 -10.27 -17.62
CA PHE A 147 -0.18 -11.47 -18.40
C PHE A 147 -1.68 -11.75 -18.32
N GLU A 148 -2.34 -11.76 -19.48
CA GLU A 148 -3.72 -12.22 -19.67
C GLU A 148 -4.81 -11.48 -18.88
N GLY A 149 -5.08 -10.19 -19.15
CA GLY A 149 -6.43 -9.60 -18.99
C GLY A 149 -7.13 -9.63 -17.61
N LYS A 150 -6.51 -10.16 -16.54
CA LYS A 150 -7.16 -10.48 -15.26
C LYS A 150 -7.44 -9.25 -14.40
N CYS A 151 -6.66 -8.18 -14.53
CA CYS A 151 -6.85 -6.94 -13.77
C CYS A 151 -6.44 -5.71 -14.60
N HIS A 152 -7.29 -4.69 -14.67
CA HIS A 152 -6.98 -3.45 -15.41
C HIS A 152 -6.12 -2.45 -14.64
N LYS A 153 -5.95 -2.64 -13.32
CA LYS A 153 -5.25 -1.72 -12.42
C LYS A 153 -4.49 -2.44 -11.30
N PRO A 154 -3.53 -3.32 -11.64
CA PRO A 154 -2.71 -3.99 -10.63
C PRO A 154 -1.79 -2.99 -9.92
N LYS A 155 -1.52 -3.25 -8.64
CA LYS A 155 -0.58 -2.54 -7.77
C LYS A 155 0.68 -3.38 -7.65
N ASP A 156 1.65 -3.11 -8.50
CA ASP A 156 2.96 -3.76 -8.44
C ASP A 156 3.83 -3.07 -7.40
N LEU A 157 4.06 -3.75 -6.27
CA LEU A 157 4.87 -3.23 -5.17
C LEU A 157 6.34 -2.99 -5.57
N ALA A 158 6.83 -3.60 -6.65
CA ALA A 158 8.16 -3.30 -7.18
C ALA A 158 8.31 -1.83 -7.59
N LEU A 159 7.22 -1.17 -8.01
CA LEU A 159 7.23 0.26 -8.28
C LEU A 159 7.46 1.08 -7.01
N VAL A 160 6.89 0.64 -5.88
CA VAL A 160 7.08 1.27 -4.57
C VAL A 160 8.53 1.15 -4.14
N TRP A 161 9.11 -0.05 -4.23
CA TRP A 161 10.51 -0.29 -3.86
C TRP A 161 11.49 0.49 -4.74
N ALA A 162 11.18 0.64 -6.04
CA ALA A 162 11.99 1.44 -6.95
C ALA A 162 11.91 2.95 -6.62
N GLU A 163 10.74 3.47 -6.22
CA GLU A 163 10.61 4.88 -5.79
C GLU A 163 11.37 5.13 -4.49
N PHE A 164 11.27 4.18 -3.55
CA PHE A 164 11.91 4.26 -2.25
C PHE A 164 13.22 3.47 -2.20
N ALA A 165 14.01 3.49 -3.27
CA ALA A 165 15.24 2.69 -3.38
C ALA A 165 16.29 3.03 -2.30
N HIS A 166 16.24 4.23 -1.74
CA HIS A 166 17.08 4.66 -0.62
C HIS A 166 16.53 4.24 0.76
N SER A 167 15.31 3.71 0.80
CA SER A 167 14.69 3.13 1.99
C SER A 167 14.94 1.62 2.03
N SER A 168 14.73 1.02 3.19
CA SER A 168 14.87 -0.43 3.38
C SER A 168 13.64 -1.23 2.96
N TYR A 169 12.73 -0.70 2.12
CA TYR A 169 11.48 -1.37 1.80
C TYR A 169 11.65 -2.37 0.65
N ASP A 170 11.16 -3.58 0.87
CA ASP A 170 11.20 -4.67 -0.10
C ASP A 170 10.01 -5.63 0.09
N LEU A 171 10.10 -6.80 -0.54
CA LEU A 171 9.13 -7.87 -0.44
C LEU A 171 8.87 -8.34 1.00
N THR A 172 9.86 -8.27 1.89
CA THR A 172 9.78 -8.84 3.23
C THR A 172 9.06 -7.93 4.23
N ASN A 173 8.97 -6.63 3.97
CA ASN A 173 8.45 -5.66 4.93
C ASN A 173 7.37 -4.71 4.38
N THR A 174 6.87 -4.95 3.17
CA THR A 174 5.77 -4.17 2.58
C THR A 174 4.44 -4.91 2.69
N ILE A 175 3.38 -4.22 3.12
CA ILE A 175 2.03 -4.74 3.30
C ILE A 175 1.08 -3.94 2.40
N LEU A 176 0.25 -4.60 1.59
CA LEU A 176 -0.79 -3.97 0.78
C LEU A 176 -2.17 -4.25 1.39
N LEU A 177 -2.82 -3.24 1.97
CA LEU A 177 -4.21 -3.34 2.44
C LEU A 177 -5.16 -2.92 1.32
N ASP A 178 -5.89 -3.88 0.76
CA ASP A 178 -6.78 -3.65 -0.40
C ASP A 178 -8.01 -4.58 -0.35
N ASP A 179 -9.16 -4.11 -0.86
CA ASP A 179 -10.42 -4.86 -0.91
C ASP A 179 -10.50 -5.85 -2.08
N SER A 180 -9.51 -5.82 -2.99
CA SER A 180 -9.54 -6.48 -4.29
C SER A 180 -8.26 -7.33 -4.49
N PRO A 181 -8.32 -8.65 -4.27
CA PRO A 181 -7.16 -9.54 -4.44
C PRO A 181 -6.50 -9.45 -5.83
N GLU A 182 -7.28 -9.19 -6.88
CA GLU A 182 -6.78 -9.06 -8.24
C GLU A 182 -5.84 -7.85 -8.44
N LYS A 183 -5.87 -6.87 -7.52
CA LYS A 183 -4.92 -5.75 -7.55
C LYS A 183 -3.55 -6.14 -7.01
N ALA A 184 -3.45 -7.19 -6.21
CA ALA A 184 -2.22 -7.67 -5.61
C ALA A 184 -1.54 -8.80 -6.40
N ILE A 185 -1.96 -9.05 -7.65
CA ILE A 185 -1.55 -10.21 -8.46
C ILE A 185 -0.03 -10.42 -8.57
N TYR A 186 0.78 -9.35 -8.52
CA TYR A 186 2.23 -9.45 -8.60
C TYR A 186 2.91 -9.85 -7.29
N GLN A 187 2.28 -9.58 -6.14
CA GLN A 187 2.78 -9.89 -4.81
C GLN A 187 1.62 -10.35 -3.90
N ALA A 188 0.97 -11.46 -4.25
CA ALA A 188 -0.22 -11.94 -3.54
C ALA A 188 0.04 -12.20 -2.05
N LEU A 189 1.24 -12.64 -1.68
CA LEU A 189 1.64 -12.87 -0.28
C LEU A 189 1.98 -11.59 0.48
N ASN A 190 1.91 -10.41 -0.14
CA ASN A 190 2.00 -9.11 0.55
C ASN A 190 0.63 -8.47 0.73
N HIS A 191 -0.43 -9.11 0.22
CA HIS A 191 -1.80 -8.62 0.33
C HIS A 191 -2.37 -8.94 1.71
N LEU A 192 -2.81 -7.90 2.41
CA LEU A 192 -3.71 -8.01 3.54
C LEU A 192 -5.14 -7.76 3.02
N PRO A 193 -5.93 -8.82 2.74
CA PRO A 193 -7.28 -8.65 2.24
C PRO A 193 -8.20 -8.11 3.34
N ILE A 194 -9.16 -7.26 2.96
CA ILE A 194 -10.16 -6.69 3.86
C ILE A 194 -11.55 -6.76 3.19
N PRO A 195 -12.65 -7.02 3.94
CA PRO A 195 -13.98 -7.03 3.36
C PRO A 195 -14.27 -5.71 2.64
N LYS A 196 -14.95 -5.82 1.49
CA LYS A 196 -15.36 -4.67 0.68
C LYS A 196 -16.35 -3.78 1.43
N TYR A 197 -16.03 -2.49 1.54
CA TYR A 197 -16.92 -1.48 2.13
C TYR A 197 -17.74 -0.76 1.05
N ASP A 198 -18.93 -1.28 0.74
CA ASP A 198 -19.80 -0.76 -0.30
C ASP A 198 -21.15 -0.23 0.22
N ALA A 199 -22.10 0.00 -0.70
CA ALA A 199 -23.43 0.51 -0.37
C ALA A 199 -24.18 -0.44 0.59
N THR A 200 -24.06 -1.74 0.35
CA THR A 200 -24.75 -2.78 1.11
C THR A 200 -24.19 -2.83 2.53
N ARG A 201 -22.86 -2.93 2.67
CA ARG A 201 -22.21 -2.93 4.00
C ARG A 201 -22.50 -1.65 4.78
N ARG A 202 -22.48 -0.49 4.13
CA ARG A 202 -22.84 0.78 4.76
C ARG A 202 -24.29 0.81 5.23
N GLN A 203 -25.23 0.28 4.43
CA GLN A 203 -26.64 0.21 4.83
C GLN A 203 -26.81 -0.67 6.07
N LEU A 204 -26.09 -1.79 6.16
CA LEU A 204 -26.06 -2.65 7.34
C LEU A 204 -25.53 -1.92 8.58
N ASP A 205 -24.46 -1.13 8.44
CA ASP A 205 -23.98 -0.31 9.57
C ASP A 205 -25.02 0.69 10.05
N GLN A 206 -25.74 1.34 9.14
CA GLN A 206 -26.83 2.26 9.51
C GLN A 206 -27.94 1.52 10.27
N VAL A 207 -28.29 0.31 9.86
CA VAL A 207 -29.26 -0.52 10.59
C VAL A 207 -28.74 -0.86 12.00
N ALA A 208 -27.49 -1.32 12.11
CA ALA A 208 -26.87 -1.67 13.39
C ALA A 208 -26.82 -0.48 14.36
N LEU A 209 -26.58 0.73 13.84
CA LEU A 209 -26.47 1.96 14.63
C LEU A 209 -27.80 2.56 15.06
N PHE A 210 -28.82 2.50 14.20
CA PHE A 210 -30.10 3.18 14.42
C PHE A 210 -31.22 2.23 14.86
N ASN A 211 -30.99 0.91 14.81
CA ASN A 211 -31.92 -0.10 15.30
C ASN A 211 -31.21 -1.06 16.28
N PRO A 212 -31.23 -0.78 17.59
CA PRO A 212 -30.56 -1.59 18.60
C PRO A 212 -31.14 -3.01 18.73
N ASN A 213 -32.34 -3.26 18.20
CA ASN A 213 -32.97 -4.59 18.18
C ASN A 213 -32.58 -5.40 16.93
N SER A 214 -31.73 -4.87 16.05
CA SER A 214 -31.29 -5.60 14.86
C SER A 214 -30.23 -6.64 15.18
N ASN A 215 -30.24 -7.77 14.47
CA ASN A 215 -29.21 -8.81 14.57
C ASN A 215 -27.95 -8.49 13.76
N VAL A 216 -27.81 -7.24 13.29
CA VAL A 216 -26.70 -6.82 12.43
C VAL A 216 -25.71 -6.05 13.29
N THR A 217 -24.44 -6.43 13.22
CA THR A 217 -23.36 -5.72 13.91
C THR A 217 -22.72 -4.70 12.98
N VAL A 218 -22.12 -3.66 13.56
CA VAL A 218 -21.33 -2.66 12.82
C VAL A 218 -20.07 -3.33 12.24
N ASP A 219 -19.61 -2.88 11.07
CA ASP A 219 -18.38 -3.37 10.46
C ASP A 219 -17.14 -3.12 11.35
N GLU A 220 -16.59 -4.18 11.94
CA GLU A 220 -15.39 -4.13 12.79
C GLU A 220 -14.10 -4.41 12.03
N SER A 221 -14.11 -4.42 10.70
CA SER A 221 -12.95 -4.87 9.91
C SER A 221 -11.69 -4.07 10.20
N LEU A 222 -11.79 -2.74 10.40
CA LEU A 222 -10.61 -1.94 10.73
C LEU A 222 -10.06 -2.26 12.13
N LEU A 223 -10.89 -2.70 13.08
CA LEU A 223 -10.42 -3.21 14.38
C LEU A 223 -9.67 -4.53 14.17
N ALA A 224 -10.20 -5.44 13.34
CA ALA A 224 -9.50 -6.67 13.01
C ALA A 224 -8.14 -6.41 12.34
N ILE A 225 -8.06 -5.44 11.42
CA ILE A 225 -6.78 -5.03 10.83
C ILE A 225 -5.79 -4.52 11.89
N VAL A 226 -6.23 -3.76 12.89
CA VAL A 226 -5.33 -3.36 14.01
C VAL A 226 -4.77 -4.60 14.72
N GLY A 227 -5.62 -5.60 15.01
CA GLY A 227 -5.20 -6.85 15.63
C GLY A 227 -4.20 -7.63 14.77
N ILE A 228 -4.42 -7.69 13.46
CA ILE A 228 -3.51 -8.36 12.51
C ILE A 228 -2.17 -7.61 12.45
N LEU A 229 -2.20 -6.28 12.32
CA LEU A 229 -0.98 -5.46 12.26
C LEU A 229 -0.15 -5.59 13.55
N ASP A 230 -0.79 -5.63 14.72
CA ASP A 230 -0.10 -5.86 16.00
C ASP A 230 0.76 -7.14 15.98
N SER A 231 0.26 -8.23 15.40
CA SER A 231 1.02 -9.48 15.24
C SER A 231 2.03 -9.41 14.09
N LEU A 232 1.60 -8.91 12.92
CA LEU A 232 2.39 -8.89 11.69
C LEU A 232 3.59 -7.95 11.77
N LEU A 233 3.53 -6.89 12.58
CA LEU A 233 4.65 -5.97 12.76
C LEU A 233 5.87 -6.63 13.43
N ASP A 234 5.67 -7.69 14.22
CA ASP A 234 6.75 -8.49 14.83
C ASP A 234 7.30 -9.56 13.88
N ALA A 235 6.59 -9.87 12.79
CA ALA A 235 7.03 -10.89 11.85
C ALA A 235 8.31 -10.45 11.09
N PRO A 236 9.29 -11.34 10.89
CA PRO A 236 10.51 -11.02 10.16
C PRO A 236 10.28 -10.85 8.66
N SER A 237 9.23 -11.47 8.12
CA SER A 237 8.86 -11.39 6.71
C SER A 237 7.34 -11.49 6.55
N VAL A 238 6.74 -10.47 5.94
CA VAL A 238 5.31 -10.38 5.62
C VAL A 238 4.83 -11.59 4.80
N PRO A 239 5.42 -11.91 3.64
CA PRO A 239 4.98 -13.04 2.84
C PRO A 239 5.17 -14.38 3.53
N ARG A 240 6.25 -14.54 4.31
CA ARG A 240 6.46 -15.77 5.10
C ARG A 240 5.40 -15.93 6.18
N TRP A 241 5.03 -14.85 6.86
CA TRP A 241 4.01 -14.87 7.90
C TRP A 241 2.62 -15.17 7.33
N ILE A 242 2.25 -14.54 6.21
CA ILE A 242 0.97 -14.82 5.52
C ILE A 242 0.94 -16.27 5.04
N ALA A 243 1.99 -16.75 4.37
CA ALA A 243 2.06 -18.13 3.87
C ALA A 243 2.04 -19.19 4.98
N ALA A 244 2.57 -18.86 6.17
CA ALA A 244 2.53 -19.73 7.34
C ALA A 244 1.16 -19.76 8.04
N GLY A 245 0.12 -19.12 7.47
CA GLY A 245 -1.22 -19.10 8.05
C GLY A 245 -1.43 -18.03 9.10
N GLY A 246 -0.55 -17.02 9.20
CA GLY A 246 -0.62 -15.97 10.23
C GLY A 246 -1.97 -15.26 10.29
N LEU A 247 -2.70 -15.11 9.17
CA LEU A 247 -4.04 -14.52 9.14
C LEU A 247 -5.12 -15.36 9.86
N TRP A 248 -4.84 -16.63 10.15
CA TRP A 248 -5.77 -17.58 10.77
C TRP A 248 -5.39 -17.92 12.22
N GLU A 249 -4.19 -17.53 12.65
CA GLU A 249 -3.59 -17.89 13.94
C GLU A 249 -4.42 -17.41 15.16
N ALA A 250 -5.16 -16.31 15.04
CA ALA A 250 -5.93 -15.74 16.16
C ALA A 250 -7.03 -16.66 16.69
N SER A 251 -7.50 -17.62 15.90
CA SER A 251 -8.52 -18.59 16.33
C SER A 251 -7.95 -19.72 17.21
N GLY A 252 -6.62 -19.88 17.29
CA GLY A 252 -5.98 -20.98 18.01
C GLY A 252 -6.19 -22.36 17.37
N VAL A 253 -6.94 -22.43 16.27
CA VAL A 253 -7.10 -23.63 15.46
C VAL A 253 -6.12 -23.49 14.28
N PRO A 254 -5.10 -24.36 14.15
CA PRO A 254 -4.30 -24.41 12.95
C PRO A 254 -5.19 -24.91 11.81
N LEU A 255 -5.88 -23.98 11.14
CA LEU A 255 -6.55 -24.28 9.90
C LEU A 255 -5.46 -24.42 8.85
N CYS A 256 -5.08 -25.66 8.55
CA CYS A 256 -4.27 -25.95 7.38
C CYS A 256 -5.02 -25.41 6.16
N PRO A 257 -4.43 -24.51 5.36
CA PRO A 257 -5.04 -24.06 4.11
C PRO A 257 -5.46 -25.23 3.21
N GLU A 258 -4.76 -26.37 3.31
CA GLU A 258 -5.04 -27.61 2.57
C GLU A 258 -6.47 -28.17 2.80
N GLU A 259 -7.02 -28.07 4.01
CA GLU A 259 -8.37 -28.61 4.29
C GLU A 259 -9.48 -27.77 3.65
N HIS A 260 -9.28 -26.46 3.52
CA HIS A 260 -10.21 -25.57 2.80
C HIS A 260 -9.95 -25.54 1.28
N MET A 261 -8.70 -25.71 0.84
CA MET A 261 -8.34 -25.81 -0.58
C MET A 261 -8.83 -27.10 -1.25
N ALA A 262 -9.27 -28.09 -0.46
CA ALA A 262 -9.91 -29.31 -0.94
C ALA A 262 -11.36 -29.13 -1.43
N MET A 263 -11.95 -27.94 -1.28
CA MET A 263 -13.30 -27.61 -1.75
C MET A 263 -13.23 -26.93 -3.12
N ASP A 264 -13.61 -27.66 -4.18
CA ASP A 264 -13.74 -27.24 -5.59
C ASP A 264 -12.58 -26.35 -6.12
N PRO A 265 -11.67 -26.87 -6.97
CA PRO A 265 -10.56 -26.08 -7.51
C PRO A 265 -10.98 -24.85 -8.34
N ASN A 266 -12.27 -24.71 -8.65
CA ASN A 266 -12.81 -23.54 -9.34
C ASN A 266 -13.24 -22.40 -8.40
N LEU A 267 -13.32 -22.62 -7.09
CA LEU A 267 -13.64 -21.56 -6.12
C LEU A 267 -12.38 -20.82 -5.67
N PRO A 268 -12.45 -19.49 -5.49
CA PRO A 268 -11.35 -18.75 -4.89
C PRO A 268 -11.14 -19.22 -3.44
N PRO A 269 -9.89 -19.22 -2.93
CA PRO A 269 -9.62 -19.61 -1.56
C PRO A 269 -10.36 -18.68 -0.59
N PRO A 270 -10.90 -19.22 0.52
CA PRO A 270 -11.63 -18.43 1.49
C PRO A 270 -10.71 -17.37 2.10
N GLN A 271 -11.29 -16.22 2.43
CA GLN A 271 -10.58 -15.13 3.08
C GLN A 271 -10.73 -15.24 4.60
N TRP A 272 -9.71 -14.83 5.36
CA TRP A 272 -9.70 -14.92 6.84
C TRP A 272 -10.93 -14.30 7.51
N PHE A 273 -11.53 -13.28 6.88
CA PHE A 273 -12.69 -12.57 7.39
C PHE A 273 -14.02 -13.27 7.10
N GLU A 274 -14.02 -14.34 6.30
CA GLU A 274 -15.19 -15.18 6.04
C GLU A 274 -15.37 -16.21 7.18
N ASP A 275 -14.30 -16.55 7.90
CA ASP A 275 -14.37 -17.30 9.14
C ASP A 275 -14.65 -16.39 10.33
N ARG A 276 -15.85 -16.52 10.88
CA ARG A 276 -16.36 -15.65 11.94
C ARG A 276 -15.52 -15.70 13.23
N PRO A 277 -15.13 -16.88 13.76
CA PRO A 277 -14.24 -16.96 14.92
C PRO A 277 -12.90 -16.25 14.70
N THR A 278 -12.26 -16.44 13.54
CA THR A 278 -11.01 -15.76 13.18
C THR A 278 -11.20 -14.24 13.12
N PHE A 279 -12.26 -13.77 12.45
CA PHE A 279 -12.58 -12.35 12.37
C PHE A 279 -12.80 -11.73 13.76
N GLU A 280 -13.62 -12.36 14.60
CA GLU A 280 -13.95 -11.88 15.94
C GLU A 280 -12.71 -11.87 16.85
N ALA A 281 -11.84 -12.87 16.74
CA ALA A 281 -10.58 -12.93 17.50
C ALA A 281 -9.63 -11.78 17.12
N TRP A 282 -9.47 -11.48 15.83
CA TRP A 282 -8.69 -10.33 15.37
C TRP A 282 -9.28 -9.00 15.81
N ALA A 283 -10.60 -8.83 15.68
CA ALA A 283 -11.30 -7.62 16.13
C ALA A 283 -11.13 -7.41 17.64
N ALA A 284 -11.25 -8.49 18.44
CA ALA A 284 -11.03 -8.46 19.88
C ALA A 284 -9.58 -8.07 20.23
N ARG A 285 -8.58 -8.61 19.50
CA ARG A 285 -7.18 -8.20 19.67
C ARG A 285 -6.98 -6.73 19.34
N GLY A 286 -7.53 -6.24 18.23
CA GLY A 286 -7.44 -4.84 17.85
C GLY A 286 -8.04 -3.90 18.90
N LYS A 287 -9.20 -4.24 19.45
CA LYS A 287 -9.82 -3.49 20.57
C LYS A 287 -8.88 -3.41 21.78
N ARG A 288 -8.24 -4.53 22.17
CA ARG A 288 -7.26 -4.54 23.28
C ARG A 288 -6.05 -3.66 22.98
N VAL A 289 -5.52 -3.71 21.76
CA VAL A 289 -4.37 -2.89 21.33
C VAL A 289 -4.71 -1.41 21.39
N LEU A 290 -5.86 -1.00 20.87
CA LEU A 290 -6.30 0.40 20.92
C LEU A 290 -6.47 0.87 22.37
N THR A 291 -7.10 0.06 23.22
CA THR A 291 -7.24 0.36 24.66
C THR A 291 -5.87 0.51 25.33
N ALA A 292 -4.91 -0.36 25.05
CA ALA A 292 -3.56 -0.30 25.62
C ALA A 292 -2.78 0.95 25.17
N LEU A 293 -3.07 1.47 23.97
CA LEU A 293 -2.50 2.71 23.45
C LEU A 293 -3.27 3.97 23.92
N GLY A 294 -4.31 3.82 24.75
CA GLY A 294 -5.15 4.94 25.18
C GLY A 294 -5.98 5.58 24.06
N ILE A 295 -6.27 4.82 22.99
CA ILE A 295 -7.09 5.28 21.87
C ILE A 295 -8.53 4.84 22.08
N ASP A 296 -9.44 5.80 22.25
CA ASP A 296 -10.88 5.51 22.34
C ASP A 296 -11.42 5.02 20.98
N TRP A 297 -11.98 3.81 20.98
CA TRP A 297 -12.62 3.19 19.83
C TRP A 297 -14.13 3.04 19.97
N SER A 298 -14.71 3.41 21.13
CA SER A 298 -16.07 3.05 21.55
C SER A 298 -17.19 3.90 20.94
N GLU A 299 -17.20 5.22 21.15
CA GLU A 299 -18.24 6.12 20.59
C GLU A 299 -17.75 6.86 19.34
N SER A 300 -16.48 7.28 19.35
CA SER A 300 -15.86 8.06 18.26
C SER A 300 -15.64 7.25 16.98
N GLY A 301 -15.58 5.92 17.09
CA GLY A 301 -15.28 5.02 15.98
C GLY A 301 -16.50 4.59 15.17
N VAL A 302 -17.67 4.50 15.79
CA VAL A 302 -18.77 3.68 15.23
C VAL A 302 -19.60 4.43 14.21
N MET A 303 -19.66 5.76 14.26
CA MET A 303 -20.51 6.56 13.38
C MET A 303 -19.88 6.74 11.98
N PRO A 304 -20.40 6.12 10.90
CA PRO A 304 -19.99 6.40 9.53
C PRO A 304 -20.53 7.77 9.13
N SER A 305 -19.83 8.80 9.58
CA SER A 305 -20.16 10.17 9.29
C SER A 305 -19.85 10.48 7.82
N LYS A 306 -20.65 11.37 7.24
CA LYS A 306 -20.30 11.94 5.94
C LYS A 306 -19.01 12.73 6.17
N VAL A 307 -17.92 12.31 5.54
CA VAL A 307 -16.66 13.03 5.68
C VAL A 307 -16.87 14.42 5.08
N THR A 308 -16.89 15.47 5.91
CA THR A 308 -17.19 16.84 5.49
C THR A 308 -15.92 17.55 5.03
N THR A 309 -16.06 18.70 4.37
CA THR A 309 -14.91 19.47 3.85
C THR A 309 -14.23 20.33 4.91
N LYS A 310 -14.74 20.40 6.15
CA LYS A 310 -14.04 21.08 7.23
C LYS A 310 -12.90 20.17 7.69
N ARG A 311 -11.67 20.72 7.73
CA ARG A 311 -10.51 20.09 8.38
C ARG A 311 -10.85 19.96 9.87
N GLU A 312 -11.44 18.85 10.27
CA GLU A 312 -11.52 18.48 11.68
C GLU A 312 -10.14 18.02 12.12
N ARG A 313 -9.68 18.56 13.25
CA ARG A 313 -8.37 18.24 13.83
C ARG A 313 -8.55 16.93 14.57
N ILE A 314 -7.91 15.85 14.14
CA ILE A 314 -7.92 14.57 14.87
C ILE A 314 -7.03 14.78 16.11
N PRO A 315 -7.57 14.80 17.34
CA PRO A 315 -6.77 15.00 18.55
C PRO A 315 -5.93 13.74 18.81
N MET A 316 -4.60 13.91 18.87
CA MET A 316 -3.71 12.82 19.28
C MET A 316 -3.76 12.63 20.79
N PRO A 317 -3.66 11.38 21.30
CA PRO A 317 -3.53 11.14 22.73
C PRO A 317 -2.25 11.79 23.28
N ASP A 318 -2.33 12.31 24.50
CA ASP A 318 -1.24 13.01 25.17
C ASP A 318 -0.05 12.08 25.45
N ARG A 319 1.18 12.58 25.26
CA ARG A 319 2.43 11.80 25.41
C ARG A 319 2.70 11.35 26.86
N SER A 320 1.92 11.83 27.82
CA SER A 320 2.08 11.58 29.25
C SER A 320 1.64 10.18 29.70
N VAL A 321 0.85 9.44 28.90
CA VAL A 321 0.27 8.14 29.29
C VAL A 321 1.20 6.93 29.03
N ALA A 322 2.27 7.09 28.25
CA ALA A 322 3.15 5.98 27.85
C ALA A 322 4.25 5.61 28.89
N ARG A 323 4.22 6.15 30.11
CA ARG A 323 5.29 5.96 31.11
C ARG A 323 5.05 4.88 32.16
N SER A 324 3.99 4.08 32.05
CA SER A 324 3.58 3.20 33.16
C SER A 324 3.46 1.73 32.79
N PHE A 325 4.38 1.15 32.02
CA PHE A 325 4.53 -0.31 31.95
C PHE A 325 5.99 -0.71 31.79
N THR A 326 6.67 -0.85 32.92
CA THR A 326 7.88 -1.67 33.06
C THR A 326 7.88 -2.20 34.49
N VAL A 327 7.49 -3.47 34.64
CA VAL A 327 7.85 -4.35 35.75
C VAL A 327 8.20 -5.68 35.13
#